data_AF-A0A7S6IL11-F1
#
_entry.id   AF-A0A7S6IL11-F1
#
_cell.length_a   1.000
_cell.length_b   1.000
_cell.length_c   1.000
_cell.angle_alpha   90.00
_cell.angle_beta   90.00
_cell.angle_gamma   90.00
#
_symmetry.space_group_name_H-M   'P 1'
#
loop_
_entity.id
_entity.type
_entity.pdbx_description
1 polymer ?
#
loop_
_entity_poly.entity_id
_entity_poly.type
_entity_poly.pdbx_seq_one_letter_code
_entity_poly.pdbx_strand_id
1 'polypeptide(L)'
;MLKILVPTIMMFPTIWLTTPKWLWTVTATQGLLIALASLTWFSWTSEAGWASSSAYLATDPLSTPLLVLTCWLLPLMILASQNHINPEPIARQRLYITLLTSLQAFLMMAFGATEIIMFYIMLEATLIPTLIIITRWGNQTERLNAGTYFLFYTLAGSLPLLVALLLLQQST
;
A
#
# COMPACT_ATOMS: atom_id res chain seq x y z
N MET A 1 -10.40 10.02 -4.73
CA MET A 1 -9.68 8.90 -4.03
C MET A 1 -10.45 8.19 -2.91
N LEU A 2 -11.17 8.90 -2.01
CA LEU A 2 -11.74 8.33 -0.77
C LEU A 2 -12.65 7.09 -0.97
N LYS A 3 -13.38 7.03 -2.09
CA LYS A 3 -14.29 5.92 -2.44
C LYS A 3 -13.60 4.55 -2.45
N ILE A 4 -12.30 4.51 -2.74
CA ILE A 4 -11.51 3.26 -2.80
C ILE A 4 -10.69 3.07 -1.52
N LEU A 5 -10.22 4.17 -0.95
CA LEU A 5 -9.46 4.17 0.30
C LEU A 5 -10.30 3.66 1.49
N VAL A 6 -11.57 4.07 1.62
CA VAL A 6 -12.44 3.59 2.71
C VAL A 6 -12.64 2.07 2.65
N PRO A 7 -13.00 1.46 1.51
CA PRO A 7 -13.01 0.00 1.37
C PRO A 7 -11.70 -0.69 1.74
N THR A 8 -10.53 -0.12 1.39
CA THR A 8 -9.25 -0.72 1.80
C THR A 8 -9.02 -0.68 3.30
N ILE A 9 -9.39 0.41 3.99
CA ILE A 9 -9.32 0.47 5.45
C ILE A 9 -10.31 -0.51 6.08
N MET A 10 -11.49 -0.69 5.48
CA MET A 10 -12.48 -1.65 5.93
C MET A 10 -12.02 -3.12 5.78
N MET A 11 -10.92 -3.41 5.08
CA MET A 11 -10.32 -4.75 5.10
C MET A 11 -9.68 -5.10 6.45
N PHE A 12 -9.22 -4.12 7.25
CA PHE A 12 -8.64 -4.42 8.56
C PHE A 12 -9.61 -5.16 9.49
N PRO A 13 -10.82 -4.64 9.78
CA PRO A 13 -11.77 -5.35 10.63
C PRO A 13 -12.20 -6.68 10.02
N THR A 14 -12.32 -6.79 8.69
CA THR A 14 -12.74 -8.05 8.07
C THR A 14 -11.69 -9.14 8.23
N ILE A 15 -10.39 -8.83 8.13
CA ILE A 15 -9.31 -9.82 8.36
C ILE A 15 -9.37 -10.39 9.78
N TRP A 16 -9.68 -9.57 10.78
CA TRP A 16 -9.69 -10.01 12.19
C TRP A 16 -10.99 -10.69 12.62
N LEU A 17 -12.13 -10.30 12.04
CA LEU A 17 -13.45 -10.83 12.42
C LEU A 17 -13.84 -12.09 11.64
N THR A 18 -13.25 -12.33 10.47
CA THR A 18 -13.60 -13.49 9.62
C THR A 18 -13.20 -14.82 10.24
N THR A 19 -14.01 -15.85 9.97
CA THR A 19 -13.69 -17.22 10.39
C THR A 19 -12.43 -17.73 9.66
N PRO A 20 -11.59 -18.55 10.33
CA PRO A 20 -10.29 -18.94 9.78
C PRO A 20 -10.38 -19.70 8.44
N LYS A 21 -11.46 -20.47 8.24
CA LYS A 21 -11.68 -21.22 7.00
C LYS A 21 -11.89 -20.33 5.77
N TRP A 22 -12.50 -19.16 5.97
CA TRP A 22 -12.91 -18.24 4.90
C TRP A 22 -11.99 -17.02 4.78
N LEU A 23 -10.93 -16.95 5.59
CA LEU A 23 -10.06 -15.78 5.67
C LEU A 23 -9.43 -15.44 4.31
N TRP A 24 -8.85 -16.42 3.62
CA TRP A 24 -8.20 -16.21 2.32
C TRP A 24 -9.21 -15.86 1.21
N THR A 25 -10.34 -16.56 1.17
CA THR A 25 -11.36 -16.35 0.14
C THR A 25 -12.05 -15.00 0.31
N VAL A 26 -12.39 -14.60 1.54
CA VAL A 26 -13.03 -13.29 1.81
C VAL A 26 -12.07 -12.13 1.52
N THR A 27 -10.82 -12.23 1.94
CA THR A 27 -9.84 -11.15 1.71
C THR A 27 -9.47 -11.01 0.23
N ALA A 28 -9.31 -12.12 -0.50
CA ALA A 28 -9.08 -12.09 -1.94
C ALA A 28 -10.28 -11.53 -2.72
N THR A 29 -11.51 -11.93 -2.37
CA THR A 29 -12.72 -11.41 -3.03
C THR A 29 -12.93 -9.92 -2.75
N GLN A 30 -12.73 -9.47 -1.52
CA GLN A 30 -12.77 -8.04 -1.18
C GLN A 30 -11.69 -7.26 -1.92
N GLY A 31 -10.46 -7.77 -1.98
CA GLY A 31 -9.37 -7.16 -2.75
C GLY A 31 -9.70 -7.04 -4.25
N LEU A 32 -10.31 -8.07 -4.83
CA LEU A 32 -10.73 -8.07 -6.23
C LEU A 32 -11.86 -7.07 -6.50
N LEU A 33 -12.84 -6.95 -5.60
CA LEU A 33 -13.90 -5.94 -5.69
C LEU A 33 -13.32 -4.51 -5.67
N ILE A 34 -12.33 -4.27 -4.82
CA ILE A 34 -11.60 -2.98 -4.76
C ILE A 34 -10.83 -2.75 -6.07
N ALA A 35 -10.15 -3.76 -6.60
CA ALA A 35 -9.43 -3.69 -7.87
C ALA A 35 -10.36 -3.36 -9.05
N LEU A 36 -11.54 -3.99 -9.13
CA LEU A 36 -12.53 -3.66 -10.15
C LEU A 36 -13.08 -2.24 -9.99
N ALA A 37 -13.36 -1.81 -8.75
CA ALA A 37 -13.79 -0.44 -8.49
C ALA A 37 -12.73 0.60 -8.88
N SER A 38 -11.44 0.25 -8.81
CA SER A 38 -10.34 1.15 -9.22
C SER A 38 -10.35 1.56 -10.69
N LEU A 39 -10.93 0.73 -11.56
CA LEU A 39 -11.06 1.06 -12.99
C LEU A 39 -11.94 2.28 -13.23
N THR A 40 -12.78 2.69 -12.26
CA THR A 40 -13.55 3.94 -12.34
C THR A 40 -12.66 5.18 -12.43
N TRP A 41 -11.39 5.12 -12.02
CA TRP A 41 -10.47 6.24 -12.16
C TRP A 41 -10.01 6.51 -13.60
N PHE A 42 -10.19 5.55 -14.52
CA PHE A 42 -9.89 5.76 -15.94
C PHE A 42 -10.94 6.59 -16.67
N SER A 43 -12.11 6.87 -16.06
CA SER A 43 -13.09 7.77 -16.68
C SER A 43 -12.60 9.21 -16.59
N TRP A 44 -11.71 9.55 -17.50
CA TRP A 44 -11.08 10.86 -17.58
C TRP A 44 -12.00 11.82 -18.33
N THR A 45 -12.61 12.74 -17.59
CA THR A 45 -13.53 13.74 -18.14
C THR A 45 -13.01 15.17 -17.99
N SER A 46 -11.87 15.37 -17.32
CA SER A 46 -11.34 16.70 -16.98
C SER A 46 -10.23 17.13 -17.93
N GLU A 47 -10.46 18.20 -18.69
CA GLU A 47 -9.42 18.95 -19.41
C GLU A 47 -8.35 19.53 -18.46
N ALA A 48 -8.71 19.75 -17.18
CA ALA A 48 -7.91 20.46 -16.19
C ALA A 48 -6.81 19.64 -15.48
N GLY A 49 -6.38 18.50 -16.03
CA GLY A 49 -5.23 17.76 -15.51
C GLY A 49 -5.51 16.89 -14.28
N TRP A 50 -6.40 17.30 -13.37
CA TRP A 50 -6.71 16.60 -12.13
C TRP A 50 -8.17 16.16 -12.04
N ALA A 51 -8.39 14.93 -11.62
CA ALA A 51 -9.69 14.33 -11.34
C ALA A 51 -9.80 13.89 -9.86
N SER A 52 -11.04 13.80 -9.35
CA SER A 52 -11.36 13.28 -8.01
C SER A 52 -10.63 13.92 -6.81
N SER A 53 -10.34 15.22 -6.92
CA SER A 53 -9.58 15.99 -5.93
C SER A 53 -10.33 16.26 -4.62
N SER A 54 -9.63 16.07 -3.51
CA SER A 54 -9.87 16.70 -2.21
C SER A 54 -8.66 17.56 -1.85
N ALA A 55 -8.70 18.25 -0.70
CA ALA A 55 -7.60 19.11 -0.26
C ALA A 55 -6.23 18.40 -0.21
N TYR A 56 -6.22 17.09 0.05
CA TYR A 56 -4.98 16.31 0.26
C TYR A 56 -4.77 15.19 -0.76
N LEU A 57 -5.81 14.82 -1.52
CA LEU A 57 -5.76 13.67 -2.43
C LEU A 57 -6.31 14.02 -3.80
N ALA A 58 -5.54 13.80 -4.86
CA ALA A 58 -5.96 13.98 -6.24
C ALA A 58 -5.47 12.83 -7.13
N THR A 59 -6.04 12.71 -8.32
CA THR A 59 -5.60 11.75 -9.33
C THR A 59 -5.36 12.44 -10.66
N ASP A 60 -4.25 12.12 -11.32
CA ASP A 60 -3.79 12.66 -12.59
C ASP A 60 -3.46 11.51 -13.57
N PRO A 61 -3.11 11.77 -14.85
CA PRO A 61 -2.84 10.70 -15.82
C PRO A 61 -1.67 9.81 -15.44
N LEU A 62 -0.75 10.30 -14.60
CA LEU A 62 0.43 9.57 -14.16
C LEU A 62 0.16 8.70 -12.94
N SER A 63 -0.55 9.21 -11.93
CA SER A 63 -0.92 8.44 -10.74
C SER A 63 -2.00 7.40 -11.04
N THR A 64 -2.93 7.67 -11.97
CA THR A 64 -4.07 6.76 -12.22
C THR A 64 -3.67 5.33 -12.59
N PRO A 65 -2.73 5.06 -13.52
CA PRO A 65 -2.31 3.69 -13.81
C PRO A 65 -1.59 3.03 -12.63
N LEU A 66 -0.78 3.79 -11.89
CA LEU A 66 -0.06 3.29 -10.71
C LEU A 66 -1.04 2.91 -9.60
N LEU A 67 -2.04 3.75 -9.34
CA LEU A 67 -3.10 3.53 -8.36
C LEU A 67 -3.96 2.32 -8.70
N VAL A 68 -4.34 2.16 -9.97
CA VAL A 68 -5.05 0.96 -10.43
C VAL A 68 -4.17 -0.27 -10.25
N LEU A 69 -2.91 -0.22 -10.66
CA LEU A 69 -1.97 -1.34 -10.53
C LEU A 69 -1.78 -1.74 -9.06
N THR A 70 -1.66 -0.79 -8.14
CA THR A 70 -1.56 -1.10 -6.70
C THR A 70 -2.81 -1.81 -6.16
N CYS A 71 -4.01 -1.40 -6.61
CA CYS A 71 -5.25 -2.09 -6.22
C CYS A 71 -5.32 -3.51 -6.77
N TRP A 72 -4.84 -3.73 -8.00
CA TRP A 72 -4.77 -5.05 -8.60
C TRP A 72 -3.74 -5.95 -7.94
N LEU A 73 -2.61 -5.42 -7.48
CA LEU A 73 -1.54 -6.22 -6.89
C LEU A 73 -1.98 -6.95 -5.61
N LEU A 74 -2.85 -6.35 -4.79
CA LEU A 74 -3.28 -6.95 -3.52
C LEU A 74 -3.94 -8.34 -3.66
N PRO A 75 -5.03 -8.54 -4.42
CA PRO A 75 -5.63 -9.86 -4.58
C PRO A 75 -4.65 -10.88 -5.20
N LEU A 76 -3.78 -10.46 -6.11
CA LEU A 76 -2.74 -11.34 -6.67
C LEU A 76 -1.72 -11.78 -5.61
N MET A 77 -1.27 -10.86 -4.73
CA MET A 77 -0.36 -11.20 -3.63
C MET A 77 -1.01 -12.16 -2.63
N ILE A 78 -2.29 -11.97 -2.31
CA ILE A 78 -3.02 -12.86 -1.40
C ILE A 78 -3.09 -14.28 -1.99
N LEU A 79 -3.41 -14.41 -3.27
CA LEU A 79 -3.46 -15.72 -3.95
C LEU A 79 -2.08 -16.39 -4.03
N ALA A 80 -1.04 -15.63 -4.37
CA ALA A 80 0.32 -16.16 -4.50
C ALA A 80 0.91 -16.64 -3.16
N SER A 81 0.59 -15.94 -2.06
CA SER A 81 1.19 -16.19 -0.74
C SER A 81 0.48 -17.25 0.09
N GLN A 82 -0.77 -17.60 -0.24
CA GLN A 82 -1.61 -18.51 0.53
C GLN A 82 -0.92 -19.84 0.84
N ASN A 83 -0.38 -20.53 -0.18
CA ASN A 83 0.23 -21.85 0.00
C ASN A 83 1.45 -21.82 0.94
N HIS A 84 2.24 -20.76 0.88
CA HIS A 84 3.45 -20.62 1.71
C HIS A 84 3.11 -20.29 3.17
N ILE A 85 1.98 -19.63 3.43
CA ILE A 85 1.60 -19.11 4.75
C ILE A 85 0.59 -19.99 5.47
N ASN A 86 -0.08 -20.91 4.77
CA ASN A 86 -0.95 -21.94 5.35
C ASN A 86 -0.38 -22.69 6.57
N PRO A 87 0.93 -23.05 6.66
CA PRO A 87 1.45 -23.73 7.85
C PRO A 87 1.62 -22.82 9.08
N GLU A 88 1.58 -21.50 8.94
CA GLU A 88 1.71 -20.58 10.07
C GLU A 88 0.43 -20.54 10.92
N PRO A 89 0.52 -20.26 12.24
CA PRO A 89 -0.65 -20.09 13.10
C PRO A 89 -1.54 -18.95 12.60
N ILE A 90 -2.86 -19.09 12.80
CA ILE A 90 -3.87 -18.17 12.25
C ILE A 90 -3.62 -16.69 12.57
N ALA A 91 -3.09 -16.39 13.77
CA ALA A 91 -2.76 -15.03 14.16
C ALA A 91 -1.68 -14.41 13.26
N ARG A 92 -0.68 -15.20 12.84
CA ARG A 92 0.37 -14.75 11.91
C ARG A 92 -0.15 -14.66 10.48
N GLN A 93 -1.04 -15.56 10.06
CA GLN A 93 -1.70 -15.43 8.76
C GLN A 93 -2.49 -14.10 8.68
N ARG A 94 -3.26 -13.78 9.73
CA ARG A 94 -3.97 -12.49 9.85
C ARG A 94 -3.01 -11.31 9.80
N LEU A 95 -1.94 -11.35 10.61
CA LEU A 95 -0.93 -10.28 10.61
C LEU A 95 -0.31 -10.08 9.21
N TYR A 96 0.00 -11.15 8.50
CA TYR A 96 0.54 -11.04 7.15
C TYR A 96 -0.42 -10.31 6.20
N ILE A 97 -1.70 -10.67 6.18
CA ILE A 97 -2.69 -10.00 5.34
C ILE A 97 -2.89 -8.55 5.78
N THR A 98 -2.82 -8.25 7.09
CA THR A 98 -2.87 -6.86 7.57
C THR A 98 -1.68 -6.02 7.10
N LEU A 99 -0.50 -6.63 6.95
CA LEU A 99 0.69 -5.95 6.43
C LEU A 99 0.58 -5.71 4.92
N LEU A 100 0.03 -6.67 4.16
CA LEU A 100 -0.24 -6.46 2.74
C LEU A 100 -1.26 -5.35 2.50
N THR A 101 -2.34 -5.32 3.30
CA THR A 101 -3.38 -4.29 3.19
C THR A 101 -2.89 -2.92 3.67
N SER A 102 -2.06 -2.84 4.71
CA SER A 102 -1.45 -1.57 5.12
C SER A 102 -0.47 -1.03 4.07
N LEU A 103 0.31 -1.92 3.44
CA LEU A 103 1.17 -1.56 2.31
C LEU A 103 0.35 -0.97 1.15
N GLN A 104 -0.77 -1.60 0.76
CA GLN A 104 -1.66 -1.04 -0.26
C GLN A 104 -2.19 0.34 0.15
N ALA A 105 -2.64 0.49 1.41
CA ALA A 105 -3.19 1.75 1.89
C ALA A 105 -2.15 2.89 1.84
N PHE A 106 -0.91 2.63 2.27
CA PHE A 106 0.17 3.62 2.19
C PHE A 106 0.53 3.98 0.75
N LEU A 107 0.62 3.01 -0.16
CA LEU A 107 0.90 3.30 -1.57
C LEU A 107 -0.22 4.11 -2.22
N MET A 108 -1.49 3.82 -1.93
CA MET A 108 -2.59 4.62 -2.45
C MET A 108 -2.57 6.06 -1.94
N MET A 109 -2.19 6.26 -0.68
CA MET A 109 -2.02 7.62 -0.14
C MET A 109 -0.78 8.31 -0.72
N ALA A 110 0.31 7.60 -0.99
CA ALA A 110 1.51 8.16 -1.59
C ALA A 110 1.24 8.64 -3.02
N PHE A 111 0.72 7.79 -3.91
CA PHE A 111 0.44 8.19 -5.31
C PHE A 111 -0.72 9.17 -5.44
N GLY A 112 -1.58 9.26 -4.42
CA GLY A 112 -2.68 10.21 -4.38
C GLY A 112 -2.35 11.56 -3.75
N ALA A 113 -1.22 11.70 -3.05
CA ALA A 113 -0.91 12.89 -2.25
C ALA A 113 -0.73 14.14 -3.13
N THR A 114 -1.40 15.24 -2.77
CA THR A 114 -1.22 16.55 -3.43
C THR A 114 -0.01 17.30 -2.86
N GLU A 115 0.26 17.16 -1.57
CA GLU A 115 1.37 17.80 -0.88
C GLU A 115 2.62 16.92 -0.87
N ILE A 116 3.79 17.49 -1.19
CA ILE A 116 5.03 16.73 -1.36
C ILE A 116 5.53 16.14 -0.03
N ILE A 117 5.30 16.84 1.09
CA ILE A 117 5.62 16.31 2.43
C ILE A 117 4.74 15.11 2.77
N MET A 118 3.46 15.14 2.40
CA MET A 118 2.55 14.01 2.60
C MET A 118 2.98 12.80 1.75
N PHE A 119 3.39 13.03 0.50
CA PHE A 119 4.00 12.00 -0.35
C PHE A 119 5.21 11.36 0.34
N TYR A 120 6.14 12.17 0.85
CA TYR A 120 7.34 11.67 1.55
C TYR A 120 6.97 10.80 2.76
N ILE A 121 6.09 11.28 3.63
CA ILE A 121 5.69 10.55 4.85
C ILE A 121 5.04 9.21 4.47
N MET A 122 4.17 9.20 3.46
CA MET A 122 3.50 7.97 3.03
C MET A 122 4.48 7.00 2.36
N LEU A 123 5.45 7.50 1.60
CA LEU A 123 6.50 6.68 0.99
C LEU A 123 7.36 6.01 2.06
N GLU A 124 7.82 6.75 3.07
CA GLU A 124 8.57 6.19 4.20
C GLU A 124 7.72 5.21 5.04
N ALA A 125 6.43 5.48 5.19
CA ALA A 125 5.51 4.57 5.89
C ALA A 125 5.41 3.20 5.21
N THR A 126 5.60 3.11 3.88
CA THR A 126 5.62 1.80 3.18
C THR A 126 6.79 0.92 3.59
N LEU A 127 7.90 1.48 4.11
CA LEU A 127 9.07 0.72 4.54
C LEU A 127 8.75 -0.18 5.73
N ILE A 128 7.82 0.21 6.60
CA ILE A 128 7.50 -0.53 7.82
C ILE A 128 6.83 -1.88 7.46
N PRO A 129 5.72 -1.92 6.70
CA PRO A 129 5.14 -3.20 6.29
C PRO A 129 6.08 -4.06 5.45
N THR A 130 6.82 -3.48 4.51
CA THR A 130 7.74 -4.25 3.64
C THR A 130 8.86 -4.89 4.44
N LEU A 131 9.49 -4.15 5.36
CA LEU A 131 10.55 -4.69 6.20
C LEU A 131 10.06 -5.83 7.08
N ILE A 132 8.87 -5.68 7.69
CA ILE A 132 8.29 -6.75 8.51
C ILE A 132 8.02 -7.99 7.64
N ILE A 133 7.48 -7.81 6.42
CA ILE A 133 7.23 -8.93 5.50
C ILE A 133 8.53 -9.67 5.15
N ILE A 134 9.58 -8.94 4.75
CA ILE A 134 10.87 -9.51 4.33
C ILE A 134 11.53 -10.26 5.49
N THR A 135 11.69 -9.59 6.63
CA THR A 135 12.45 -10.14 7.77
C THR A 135 11.74 -11.28 8.48
N ARG A 136 10.40 -11.30 8.46
CA ARG A 136 9.59 -12.30 9.18
C ARG A 136 9.17 -13.49 8.33
N TRP A 137 8.71 -13.27 7.10
CA TRP A 137 8.19 -14.32 6.21
C TRP A 137 9.11 -14.64 5.02
N GLY A 138 10.29 -14.01 4.91
CA GLY A 138 11.33 -14.46 3.98
C GLY A 138 11.84 -15.86 4.34
N ASN A 139 12.10 -16.72 3.35
CA ASN A 139 12.44 -18.13 3.61
C ASN A 139 13.93 -18.32 3.98
N GLN A 140 14.82 -17.52 3.38
CA GLN A 140 16.27 -17.66 3.55
C GLN A 140 16.81 -16.94 4.79
N THR A 141 17.95 -17.40 5.33
CA THR A 141 18.64 -16.78 6.47
C THR A 141 19.10 -15.35 6.17
N GLU A 142 19.47 -15.07 4.92
CA GLU A 142 19.91 -13.75 4.46
C GLU A 142 18.81 -12.69 4.48
N ARG A 143 17.55 -13.04 4.79
CA ARG A 143 16.42 -12.10 4.89
C ARG A 143 16.66 -10.94 5.86
N LEU A 144 17.43 -11.18 6.93
CA LEU A 144 17.75 -10.12 7.89
C LEU A 144 18.75 -9.13 7.28
N ASN A 145 19.76 -9.62 6.57
CA ASN A 145 20.72 -8.76 5.86
C ASN A 145 20.03 -8.01 4.71
N ALA A 146 19.18 -8.68 3.93
CA ALA A 146 18.40 -8.02 2.89
C ALA A 146 17.50 -6.92 3.47
N GLY A 147 16.88 -7.15 4.63
CA GLY A 147 16.08 -6.17 5.35
C GLY A 147 16.90 -4.97 5.85
N THR A 148 18.11 -5.18 6.37
CA THR A 148 18.99 -4.07 6.79
C THR A 148 19.46 -3.25 5.60
N TYR A 149 19.89 -3.88 4.50
CA TYR A 149 20.26 -3.17 3.27
C TYR A 149 19.08 -2.34 2.72
N PHE A 150 17.89 -2.94 2.64
CA PHE A 150 16.69 -2.25 2.19
C PHE A 150 16.40 -0.99 3.02
N LEU A 151 16.42 -1.09 4.36
CA LEU A 151 16.13 0.05 5.23
C LEU A 151 17.22 1.13 5.19
N PHE A 152 18.50 0.75 5.27
CA PHE A 152 19.55 1.76 5.33
C PHE A 152 19.77 2.47 3.99
N TYR A 153 19.62 1.78 2.86
CA TYR A 153 19.74 2.43 1.56
C TYR A 153 18.58 3.39 1.28
N THR A 154 17.37 3.03 1.69
CA THR A 154 16.21 3.92 1.53
C THR A 154 16.34 5.14 2.45
N LEU A 155 16.61 4.96 3.74
CA LEU A 155 16.76 6.07 4.69
C LEU A 155 17.94 7.00 4.37
N ALA A 156 19.09 6.45 3.97
CA ALA A 156 20.25 7.26 3.62
C ALA A 156 19.97 8.17 2.42
N GLY A 157 19.18 7.70 1.45
CA GLY A 157 18.75 8.49 0.30
C GLY A 157 17.60 9.45 0.62
N SER A 158 16.69 9.08 1.51
CA SER A 158 15.47 9.85 1.76
C SER A 158 15.65 10.99 2.78
N LEU A 159 16.56 10.88 3.74
CA LEU A 159 16.82 11.96 4.70
C LEU A 159 17.32 13.26 4.03
N PRO A 160 18.27 13.24 3.07
CA PRO A 160 18.62 14.43 2.30
C PRO A 160 17.44 15.02 1.52
N LEU A 161 16.57 14.16 0.98
CA LEU A 161 15.34 14.59 0.30
C LEU A 161 14.42 15.33 1.28
N LEU A 162 14.24 14.83 2.50
CA LEU A 162 13.44 15.51 3.52
C LEU A 162 13.96 16.92 3.81
N VAL A 163 15.28 17.08 3.97
CA VAL A 163 15.89 18.40 4.20
C VAL A 163 15.60 19.34 3.02
N ALA A 164 15.76 18.86 1.78
CA ALA A 164 15.45 19.65 0.60
C ALA A 164 13.97 20.07 0.53
N LEU A 165 13.04 19.18 0.88
CA LEU A 165 11.61 19.46 0.90
C LEU A 165 11.23 20.50 1.97
N LEU A 166 11.82 20.42 3.15
CA LEU A 166 11.57 21.41 4.22
C LEU A 166 12.09 22.80 3.83
N LEU A 167 13.25 22.87 3.17
CA LEU A 167 13.78 24.13 2.65
C LEU A 167 12.88 24.73 1.57
N LEU A 168 12.35 23.89 0.66
CA LEU A 168 11.40 24.32 -0.36
C LEU A 168 10.14 24.88 0.30
N GLN A 169 9.57 24.16 1.26
CA GLN A 169 8.37 24.60 1.98
C GLN A 169 8.56 25.94 2.72
N GLN A 170 9.77 26.22 3.22
CA GLN A 170 10.05 27.51 3.85
C GLN A 170 10.10 28.66 2.83
N SER A 171 10.45 28.37 1.58
CA SER A 171 10.60 29.36 0.51
C SER A 171 9.30 29.71 -0.23
N THR A 172 8.26 28.89 -0.08
CA THR A 172 6.94 29.02 -0.71
C THR A 172 5.88 29.40 0.30
#